data_AF-S4PRU1-F1
#
_entry.id   AF-S4PRU1-F1
#
_cell.length_a   1.000
_cell.length_b   1.000
_cell.length_c   1.000
_cell.angle_alpha   90.00
_cell.angle_beta   90.00
_cell.angle_gamma   90.00
#
_symmetry.space_group_name_H-M   'P 1'
#
loop_
_entity.id
_entity.type
_entity.pdbx_description
1 polymer ?
#
loop_
_entity_poly.entity_id
_entity_poly.type
_entity_poly.pdbx_seq_one_letter_code
_entity_poly.pdbx_strand_id
1 'polypeptide(L)'
;MADGIKDLGVPPVDPYVQKELRLEYKNNQVQVKMNNKDIRVEGLKHSTVRDARLRADEDSFHLEIDMYSPAVSMSGKYEGGGSYNALNITARGTYQTNMTDLVYTWKLDGKPET
;
A
#
# COMPACT_ATOMS: atom_id res chain seq x y z
N MET A 1 5.60 -13.43 -12.81
CA MET A 1 5.85 -12.99 -11.41
C MET A 1 4.59 -12.42 -10.73
N ALA A 2 3.58 -11.93 -11.48
CA ALA A 2 2.34 -11.41 -10.90
C ALA A 2 1.58 -12.42 -10.01
N ASP A 3 1.62 -13.71 -10.39
CA ASP A 3 0.91 -14.79 -9.71
C ASP A 3 1.60 -15.32 -8.43
N GLY A 4 2.73 -14.72 -8.03
CA GLY A 4 3.53 -15.16 -6.90
C GLY A 4 4.46 -16.34 -7.22
N ILE A 5 5.20 -16.81 -6.20
CA ILE A 5 6.08 -17.98 -6.27
C ILE A 5 5.77 -18.86 -5.06
N LYS A 6 4.91 -19.87 -5.26
CA LYS A 6 4.40 -20.73 -4.17
C LYS A 6 5.52 -21.43 -3.40
N ASP A 7 6.53 -21.92 -4.11
CA ASP A 7 7.65 -22.68 -3.52
C ASP A 7 8.54 -21.81 -2.62
N LEU A 8 8.53 -20.49 -2.83
CA LEU A 8 9.26 -19.51 -2.00
C LEU A 8 8.33 -18.80 -1.00
N GLY A 9 7.06 -19.19 -0.92
CA GLY A 9 6.07 -18.52 -0.07
C GLY A 9 5.72 -17.09 -0.51
N VAL A 10 6.07 -16.69 -1.74
CA VAL A 10 5.81 -15.35 -2.25
C VAL A 10 4.36 -15.28 -2.74
N PRO A 11 3.49 -14.47 -2.13
CA PRO A 11 2.09 -14.37 -2.55
C PRO A 11 1.95 -13.68 -3.91
N PRO A 12 0.78 -13.84 -4.58
CA PRO A 12 0.46 -13.05 -5.76
C PRO A 12 0.50 -11.54 -5.47
N VAL A 13 1.04 -10.77 -6.40
CA VAL A 13 1.07 -9.31 -6.36
C VAL A 13 -0.06 -8.68 -7.18
N ASP A 14 -0.75 -9.47 -8.01
CA ASP A 14 -1.97 -9.05 -8.72
C ASP A 14 -2.89 -10.27 -8.98
N PRO A 15 -4.10 -10.34 -8.36
CA PRO A 15 -4.62 -9.38 -7.38
C PRO A 15 -3.83 -9.47 -6.07
N TYR A 16 -3.44 -8.32 -5.52
CA TYR A 16 -2.97 -8.25 -4.15
C TYR A 16 -4.18 -8.19 -3.20
N VAL A 17 -4.20 -9.05 -2.19
CA VAL A 17 -5.31 -9.16 -1.24
C VAL A 17 -4.80 -8.97 0.18
N GLN A 18 -5.36 -8.00 0.89
CA GLN A 18 -5.06 -7.71 2.28
C GLN A 18 -6.34 -7.86 3.12
N LYS A 19 -6.32 -8.77 4.10
CA LYS A 19 -7.50 -9.10 4.92
C LYS A 19 -7.96 -7.92 5.77
N GLU A 20 -7.02 -7.26 6.42
CA GLU A 20 -7.27 -6.14 7.32
C GLU A 20 -6.11 -5.15 7.27
N LEU A 21 -6.43 -3.86 7.27
CA LEU A 21 -5.48 -2.77 7.43
C LEU A 21 -6.08 -1.77 8.40
N ARG A 22 -5.39 -1.54 9.52
CA ARG A 22 -5.75 -0.51 10.49
C ARG A 22 -4.94 0.74 10.21
N LEU A 23 -5.64 1.85 10.02
CA LEU A 23 -5.07 3.17 9.84
C LEU A 23 -5.41 4.00 11.06
N GLU A 24 -4.38 4.45 11.77
CA GLU A 24 -4.50 5.48 12.79
C GLU A 24 -3.69 6.69 12.34
N TYR A 25 -4.36 7.82 12.20
CA TYR A 25 -3.74 9.09 11.87
C TYR A 25 -4.07 10.10 12.96
N LYS A 26 -3.05 10.78 13.47
CA LYS A 26 -3.21 11.84 14.45
C LYS A 26 -2.31 13.00 14.08
N ASN A 27 -2.90 14.16 13.86
CA ASN A 27 -2.17 15.40 13.62
C ASN A 27 -2.95 16.58 14.20
N ASN A 28 -2.41 17.19 15.26
CA ASN A 28 -2.99 18.33 15.96
C ASN A 28 -4.50 18.16 16.26
N GLN A 29 -5.35 18.77 15.45
CA GLN A 29 -6.81 18.81 15.62
C GLN A 29 -7.54 17.65 14.93
N VAL A 30 -6.85 16.86 14.11
CA VAL A 30 -7.41 15.73 13.36
C VAL A 30 -6.97 14.43 14.00
N GLN A 31 -7.94 13.59 14.37
CA GLN A 31 -7.71 12.20 14.72
C GLN A 31 -8.59 11.32 13.82
N VAL A 32 -8.02 10.33 13.16
CA VAL A 32 -8.75 9.38 12.31
C VAL A 32 -8.33 7.97 12.71
N LYS A 33 -9.32 7.11 12.91
CA LYS A 33 -9.14 5.66 13.05
C LYS A 33 -10.01 4.96 12.04
N MET A 34 -9.42 4.13 11.20
CA MET A 34 -10.13 3.41 10.16
C MET A 34 -9.63 1.98 10.06
N ASN A 35 -10.56 1.04 10.10
CA ASN A 35 -10.31 -0.36 9.82
C ASN A 35 -10.81 -0.64 8.41
N ASN A 36 -9.88 -0.99 7.54
CA ASN A 36 -10.18 -1.46 6.19
C ASN A 36 -10.11 -2.99 6.18
N LYS A 37 -11.10 -3.63 5.56
CA LYS A 37 -11.22 -5.08 5.45
C LYS A 37 -11.48 -5.48 4.01
N ASP A 38 -11.13 -6.72 3.68
CA ASP A 38 -11.33 -7.31 2.36
C ASP A 38 -10.75 -6.43 1.24
N ILE A 39 -9.54 -5.89 1.46
CA ILE A 39 -8.88 -5.00 0.49
C ILE A 39 -8.40 -5.86 -0.67
N ARG A 40 -8.76 -5.45 -1.88
CA ARG A 40 -8.32 -6.06 -3.12
C ARG A 40 -7.76 -4.99 -4.03
N VAL A 41 -6.54 -5.19 -4.50
CA VAL A 41 -5.84 -4.31 -5.44
C VAL A 41 -5.57 -5.10 -6.72
N GLU A 42 -5.93 -4.54 -7.86
CA GLU A 42 -5.73 -5.14 -9.19
C GLU A 42 -5.05 -4.16 -10.14
N GLY A 43 -4.31 -4.67 -11.12
CA GLY A 43 -3.68 -3.88 -12.18
C GLY A 43 -2.17 -3.68 -12.03
N LEU A 44 -1.58 -4.11 -10.90
CA LEU A 44 -0.14 -4.05 -10.65
C LEU A 44 0.69 -4.93 -11.60
N LYS A 45 0.09 -5.93 -12.25
CA LYS A 45 0.78 -6.74 -13.29
C LYS A 45 1.12 -5.94 -14.54
N HIS A 46 0.45 -4.81 -14.75
CA HIS A 46 0.69 -3.89 -15.87
C HIS A 46 1.66 -2.77 -15.50
N SER A 47 2.23 -2.80 -14.30
CA SER A 47 3.21 -1.83 -13.86
C SER A 47 4.54 -2.02 -14.59
N THR A 48 5.24 -0.91 -14.79
CA THR A 48 6.57 -0.86 -15.41
C THR A 48 7.56 -0.23 -14.46
N VAL A 49 8.76 -0.81 -14.34
CA VAL A 49 9.87 -0.20 -13.63
C VAL A 49 10.45 0.90 -14.52
N ARG A 50 10.56 2.11 -13.99
CA ARG A 50 11.17 3.25 -14.68
C ARG A 50 12.63 3.41 -14.33
N ASP A 51 12.96 3.27 -13.05
CA ASP A 51 14.32 3.40 -12.55
C ASP A 51 14.49 2.58 -11.26
N ALA A 52 15.72 2.15 -10.99
CA ALA A 52 16.06 1.43 -9.76
C ALA A 52 17.41 1.93 -9.24
N ARG A 53 17.41 2.43 -7.99
CA ARG A 53 18.58 3.05 -7.35
C ARG A 53 18.91 2.27 -6.09
N LEU A 54 20.07 1.62 -6.07
CA LEU A 54 20.58 0.87 -4.93
C LEU A 54 21.76 1.61 -4.30
N ARG A 55 21.73 1.75 -2.98
CA ARG A 55 22.88 2.13 -2.15
C ARG A 55 23.05 1.03 -1.11
N ALA A 56 24.23 0.42 -1.08
CA ALA A 56 24.57 -0.57 -0.07
C ALA A 56 25.94 -0.23 0.50
N ASP A 57 26.05 -0.27 1.82
CA ASP A 57 27.29 -0.19 2.58
C ASP A 57 27.39 -1.37 3.55
N GLU A 58 28.42 -1.41 4.39
CA GLU A 58 28.69 -2.54 5.28
C GLU A 58 27.56 -2.78 6.30
N ASP A 59 26.78 -1.76 6.64
CA ASP A 59 25.77 -1.80 7.70
C ASP A 59 24.33 -1.56 7.20
N SER A 60 24.17 -1.11 5.96
CA SER A 60 22.88 -0.66 5.44
C SER A 60 22.67 -0.97 3.96
N PHE A 61 21.41 -1.21 3.63
CA PHE A 61 20.91 -1.44 2.28
C PHE A 61 19.73 -0.51 2.05
N HIS A 62 19.76 0.28 0.99
CA HIS A 62 18.69 1.19 0.59
C HIS A 62 18.40 1.04 -0.91
N LEU A 63 17.22 0.55 -1.23
CA LEU A 63 16.75 0.35 -2.60
C LEU A 63 15.52 1.23 -2.86
N GLU A 64 15.61 2.07 -3.88
CA GLU A 64 14.46 2.78 -4.44
C GLU A 64 14.11 2.21 -5.81
N ILE A 65 12.82 1.98 -6.05
CA ILE A 65 12.30 1.52 -7.34
C ILE A 65 11.19 2.46 -7.77
N ASP A 66 11.39 3.19 -8.86
CA ASP A 66 10.36 4.02 -9.46
C ASP A 66 9.50 3.17 -10.38
N MET A 67 8.19 3.25 -10.16
CA MET A 67 7.20 2.43 -10.83
C MET A 67 6.17 3.33 -11.52
N TYR A 68 5.66 2.84 -12.65
CA TYR A 68 4.50 3.41 -13.31
C TYR A 68 3.43 2.37 -13.53
N SER A 69 2.19 2.68 -13.15
CA SER A 69 1.03 1.83 -13.36
C SER A 69 -0.04 2.58 -14.16
N PRO A 70 -0.45 2.07 -15.34
CA PRO A 70 -1.42 2.77 -16.18
C PRO A 70 -2.82 2.82 -15.54
N ALA A 71 -3.23 1.74 -14.87
CA ALA A 71 -4.50 1.67 -14.15
C ALA A 71 -4.37 0.73 -12.97
N VAL A 72 -4.82 1.17 -11.79
CA VAL A 72 -4.94 0.37 -10.58
C VAL A 72 -6.35 0.54 -10.02
N SER A 73 -7.04 -0.57 -9.77
CA SER A 73 -8.31 -0.57 -9.07
C SER A 73 -8.11 -1.10 -7.66
N MET A 74 -8.77 -0.49 -6.69
CA MET A 74 -8.77 -0.91 -5.30
C MET A 74 -10.21 -0.94 -4.79
N SER A 75 -10.58 -2.00 -4.11
CA SER A 75 -11.87 -2.11 -3.44
C SER A 75 -11.72 -2.66 -2.04
N GLY A 76 -12.70 -2.38 -1.20
CA GLY A 76 -12.71 -2.88 0.17
C GLY A 76 -13.89 -2.36 0.98
N LYS A 77 -13.92 -2.78 2.23
CA LYS A 77 -14.87 -2.32 3.23
C LYS A 77 -14.13 -1.45 4.24
N TYR A 78 -14.70 -0.32 4.61
CA TYR A 78 -14.13 0.54 5.64
C TYR A 78 -15.13 0.71 6.78
N GLU A 79 -14.59 0.80 7.99
CA GLU A 79 -15.30 1.24 9.17
C GLU A 79 -14.34 2.12 9.97
N GLY A 80 -14.74 3.36 10.21
CA GLY A 80 -13.87 4.31 10.87
C GLY A 80 -14.60 5.47 11.49
N GLY A 81 -13.88 6.17 12.33
CA GLY A 81 -14.31 7.43 12.90
C GLY A 81 -13.18 8.42 12.87
N GLY A 82 -13.53 9.69 12.76
CA GLY A 82 -12.58 10.77 12.92
C GLY A 82 -13.16 11.89 13.75
N SER A 83 -12.28 12.63 14.41
CA SER A 83 -12.62 13.86 15.09
C SER A 83 -11.84 15.02 14.50
N TYR A 84 -12.52 16.17 14.40
CA TYR A 84 -11.93 17.46 14.08
C TYR A 84 -12.48 18.51 15.04
N ASN A 85 -11.66 18.95 15.99
CA ASN A 85 -12.10 19.79 17.11
C ASN A 85 -13.31 19.16 17.85
N ALA A 86 -14.46 19.83 17.85
CA ALA A 86 -15.68 19.35 18.48
C ALA A 86 -16.52 18.40 17.59
N LEU A 87 -16.18 18.27 16.30
CA LEU A 87 -16.91 17.43 15.37
C LEU A 87 -16.40 15.99 15.46
N ASN A 88 -17.33 15.05 15.63
CA ASN A 88 -17.06 13.62 15.54
C ASN A 88 -17.85 13.04 14.37
N ILE A 89 -17.16 12.32 13.50
CA ILE A 89 -17.73 11.66 12.34
C ILE A 89 -17.47 10.16 12.49
N THR A 90 -18.49 9.36 12.26
CA THR A 90 -18.36 7.91 12.10
C THR A 90 -18.93 7.52 10.75
N ALA A 91 -18.23 6.62 10.06
CA ALA A 91 -18.62 6.18 8.73
C ALA A 91 -18.22 4.72 8.54
N ARG A 92 -19.09 3.98 7.84
CA ARG A 92 -18.83 2.61 7.42
C ARG A 92 -19.45 2.39 6.05
N GLY A 93 -18.81 1.57 5.24
CA GLY A 93 -19.32 1.27 3.91
C GLY A 93 -18.33 0.48 3.08
N THR A 94 -18.60 0.46 1.78
CA THR A 94 -17.71 -0.09 0.77
C THR A 94 -17.11 1.06 -0.03
N TYR A 95 -15.93 0.82 -0.61
CA TYR A 95 -15.31 1.75 -1.54
C TYR A 95 -14.83 1.01 -2.78
N GLN A 96 -14.80 1.74 -3.89
CA GLN A 96 -14.14 1.37 -5.13
C GLN A 96 -13.36 2.60 -5.59
N THR A 97 -12.05 2.45 -5.71
CA THR A 97 -11.15 3.51 -6.14
C THR A 97 -10.47 3.06 -7.42
N ASN A 98 -10.61 3.84 -8.48
CA ASN A 98 -9.90 3.63 -9.74
C ASN A 98 -8.88 4.76 -9.89
N MET A 99 -7.63 4.39 -10.09
CA MET A 99 -6.51 5.32 -10.24
C MET A 99 -5.86 5.06 -11.59
N THR A 100 -5.53 6.12 -12.33
CA THR A 100 -4.82 6.03 -13.60
C THR A 100 -3.51 6.79 -13.54
N ASP A 101 -2.57 6.40 -14.40
CA ASP A 101 -1.29 7.07 -14.59
C ASP A 101 -0.48 7.25 -13.29
N LEU A 102 -0.50 6.23 -12.41
CA LEU A 102 0.18 6.32 -11.12
C LEU A 102 1.70 6.28 -11.32
N VAL A 103 2.38 7.22 -10.67
CA VAL A 103 3.83 7.23 -10.51
C VAL A 103 4.13 7.16 -9.02
N TYR A 104 4.92 6.17 -8.61
CA TYR A 104 5.25 5.94 -7.21
C TYR A 104 6.63 5.34 -7.07
N THR A 105 7.27 5.60 -5.93
CA THR A 105 8.58 5.05 -5.59
C THR A 105 8.42 4.07 -4.43
N TRP A 106 8.83 2.83 -4.62
CA TRP A 106 9.02 1.90 -3.51
C TRP A 106 10.39 2.13 -2.90
N LYS A 107 10.43 2.22 -1.57
CA LYS A 107 11.67 2.34 -0.80
C LYS A 107 11.79 1.14 0.12
N LEU A 108 12.92 0.46 0.05
CA LEU A 108 13.22 -0.69 0.87
C LEU A 108 14.53 -0.42 1.60
N ASP A 109 14.45 -0.41 2.92
CA ASP A 109 15.59 -0.30 3.82
C ASP A 109 15.85 -1.66 4.45
N GLY A 110 17.12 -2.07 4.49
CA GLY A 110 17.56 -3.35 5.04
C GLY A 110 18.87 -3.20 5.80
N LYS A 111 19.15 -4.20 6.63
CA LYS A 111 20.44 -4.40 7.28
C LYS A 111 20.96 -5.79 6.92
N PRO A 112 22.28 -5.97 6.74
CA PRO A 112 22.86 -7.30 6.57
C PRO A 112 22.49 -8.20 7.76
N GLU A 113 22.19 -9.47 7.49
CA GLU A 113 21.97 -10.47 8.53
C GLU A 113 23.35 -10.94 9.01
N THR A 114 23.70 -10.63 10.26
CA THR A 114 24.93 -11.11 10.96
C THR A 114 24.83 -12.54 11.43
#